data_AF-A0A0G3MBG8-F1
#
_entry.id   AF-A0A0G3MBG8-F1
#
_cell.length_a   1.000
_cell.length_b   1.000
_cell.length_c   1.000
_cell.angle_alpha   90.00
_cell.angle_beta   90.00
_cell.angle_gamma   90.00
#
_symmetry.space_group_name_H-M   'P 1'
#
loop_
_entity.id
_entity.type
_entity.pdbx_description
1 polymer ?
#
loop_
_entity_poly.entity_id
_entity_poly.type
_entity_poly.pdbx_seq_one_letter_code
_entity_poly.pdbx_strand_id
1 'polypeptide(L)'
;MAAIDKGIGDDNLTDDQARKRLTEKLKQNIYAFSAAKSFTQMQYYRDMMIGEDGSILGKSSYIKKIADTGEIFNKKFLEAEYENAYYSAVMADQWERYAEDEILQYSTAGDSHVRPSHAALDKYTAPKSHPFWINNYPPNGWGCRCIATPGKAGYQNRLTDKEAGNQLKAENKDTPFYNNVGLSKVIFKDNHPYFVNSRGKELNLSWEQYGMPDLAKIRSEELPAYKITTKEDYLNWWEKQPKSNENDISIKDILGNEIILESASGKKGRESDYFKHHIIRKEADKRYEYATEVKNVLKNPDEVWMNHKDSNTKIYLKYYENGTLKLVVNENNKAETMFLIEKDDKSELNKLGEARKGILMYR
;
A
#
# COMPACT_ATOMS: atom_id res chain seq x y z
N MET A 1 -8.30 -5.03 -2.31
CA MET A 1 -7.09 -5.88 -2.16
C MET A 1 -7.19 -7.22 -2.90
N ALA A 2 -8.34 -7.91 -2.88
CA ALA A 2 -8.52 -9.18 -3.59
C ALA A 2 -8.13 -9.19 -5.08
N ALA A 3 -8.25 -8.07 -5.80
CA ALA A 3 -7.78 -7.95 -7.18
C ALA A 3 -6.25 -8.12 -7.32
N ILE A 4 -5.49 -7.53 -6.39
CA ILE A 4 -4.02 -7.66 -6.36
C ILE A 4 -3.65 -9.11 -6.05
N ASP A 5 -4.27 -9.68 -5.02
CA ASP A 5 -4.04 -11.07 -4.61
C ASP A 5 -4.36 -12.04 -5.76
N LYS A 6 -5.50 -11.85 -6.44
CA LYS A 6 -5.89 -12.64 -7.62
C LYS A 6 -4.95 -12.45 -8.80
N GLY A 7 -4.45 -11.23 -9.03
CA GLY A 7 -3.54 -10.93 -10.13
C GLY A 7 -2.17 -11.57 -9.96
N ILE A 8 -1.68 -11.59 -8.72
CA ILE A 8 -0.42 -12.24 -8.38
C ILE A 8 -0.59 -13.77 -8.43
N GLY A 9 -1.73 -14.31 -7.95
CA GLY A 9 -2.05 -15.74 -7.92
C GLY A 9 -1.59 -16.44 -6.63
N ASP A 10 -1.98 -17.71 -6.44
CA ASP A 10 -1.73 -18.49 -5.21
C ASP A 10 -0.58 -19.52 -5.35
N ASP A 11 0.22 -19.40 -6.42
CA ASP A 11 1.19 -20.44 -6.77
C ASP A 11 2.39 -20.50 -5.81
N ASN A 12 2.50 -21.64 -5.14
CA ASN A 12 3.48 -22.02 -4.11
C ASN A 12 4.92 -22.26 -4.62
N LEU A 13 5.46 -21.49 -5.58
CA LEU A 13 6.84 -21.71 -6.06
C LEU A 13 7.66 -20.43 -6.31
N THR A 14 8.79 -20.40 -5.59
CA THR A 14 9.98 -19.52 -5.63
C THR A 14 9.87 -18.06 -5.14
N ASP A 15 10.69 -17.81 -4.11
CA ASP A 15 10.88 -16.63 -3.24
C ASP A 15 9.63 -15.94 -2.69
N ASP A 16 8.95 -16.67 -1.79
CA ASP A 16 7.80 -16.21 -0.99
C ASP A 16 8.01 -14.80 -0.39
N GLN A 17 9.24 -14.44 0.00
CA GLN A 17 9.51 -13.12 0.58
C GLN A 17 9.49 -11.98 -0.44
N ALA A 18 10.10 -12.14 -1.62
CA ALA A 18 10.12 -11.10 -2.64
C ALA A 18 8.71 -10.82 -3.17
N ARG A 19 7.93 -11.88 -3.42
CA ARG A 19 6.53 -11.80 -3.87
C ARG A 19 5.60 -11.22 -2.82
N LYS A 20 5.79 -11.56 -1.53
CA LYS A 20 5.10 -10.90 -0.40
C LYS A 20 5.38 -9.41 -0.39
N ARG A 21 6.65 -9.00 -0.45
CA ARG A 21 7.04 -7.58 -0.49
C ARG A 21 6.45 -6.85 -1.69
N LEU A 22 6.38 -7.49 -2.85
CA LEU A 22 5.72 -6.91 -4.01
C LEU A 22 4.22 -6.69 -3.74
N THR A 23 3.51 -7.74 -3.32
CA THR A 23 2.08 -7.69 -2.97
C THR A 23 1.79 -6.54 -2.00
N GLU A 24 2.61 -6.43 -0.97
CA GLU A 24 2.50 -5.40 0.07
C GLU A 24 2.65 -3.98 -0.50
N LYS A 25 3.70 -3.73 -1.30
CA LYS A 25 3.92 -2.42 -1.93
C LYS A 25 2.78 -2.03 -2.87
N LEU A 26 2.27 -2.99 -3.65
CA LEU A 26 1.11 -2.76 -4.51
C LEU A 26 -0.15 -2.43 -3.68
N LYS A 27 -0.41 -3.16 -2.59
CA LYS A 27 -1.53 -2.87 -1.68
C LYS A 27 -1.40 -1.49 -1.01
N GLN A 28 -0.21 -1.09 -0.59
CA GLN A 28 0.05 0.25 -0.04
C GLN A 28 -0.31 1.35 -1.04
N ASN A 29 0.08 1.20 -2.31
CA ASN A 29 -0.29 2.15 -3.36
C ASN A 29 -1.81 2.25 -3.57
N ILE A 30 -2.54 1.14 -3.46
CA ILE A 30 -4.02 1.14 -3.55
C ILE A 30 -4.67 1.92 -2.39
N TYR A 31 -4.14 1.83 -1.17
CA TYR A 31 -4.66 2.62 -0.04
C TYR A 31 -4.52 4.13 -0.28
N ALA A 32 -3.34 4.58 -0.73
CA ALA A 32 -3.10 5.99 -1.08
C ALA A 32 -4.00 6.48 -2.22
N PHE A 33 -4.13 5.68 -3.28
CA PHE A 33 -5.03 5.99 -4.38
C PHE A 33 -6.48 6.13 -3.91
N SER A 34 -6.94 5.22 -3.05
CA SER A 34 -8.32 5.23 -2.53
C SER A 34 -8.60 6.46 -1.67
N ALA A 35 -7.62 6.89 -0.86
CA ALA A 35 -7.72 8.11 -0.06
C ALA A 35 -7.79 9.36 -0.95
N ALA A 36 -6.91 9.47 -1.96
CA ALA A 36 -6.91 10.58 -2.92
C ALA A 36 -8.20 10.65 -3.74
N LYS A 37 -8.72 9.50 -4.20
CA LYS A 37 -10.00 9.39 -4.89
C LYS A 37 -11.16 9.89 -4.02
N SER A 38 -11.24 9.41 -2.78
CA SER A 38 -12.31 9.78 -1.84
C SER A 38 -12.31 11.29 -1.58
N PHE A 39 -11.12 11.87 -1.37
CA PHE A 39 -10.98 13.31 -1.19
C PHE A 39 -11.41 14.09 -2.45
N THR A 40 -10.99 13.65 -3.64
CA THR A 40 -11.39 14.28 -4.90
C THR A 40 -12.89 14.20 -5.14
N GLN A 41 -13.52 13.07 -4.82
CA GLN A 41 -14.98 12.92 -4.91
C GLN A 41 -15.71 13.88 -3.97
N MET A 42 -15.22 14.06 -2.74
CA MET A 42 -15.78 15.06 -1.82
C MET A 42 -15.68 16.48 -2.38
N GLN A 43 -14.54 16.85 -2.98
CA GLN A 43 -14.39 18.15 -3.64
C GLN A 43 -15.37 18.31 -4.81
N TYR A 44 -15.52 17.27 -5.63
CA TYR A 44 -16.45 17.26 -6.74
C TYR A 44 -17.89 17.46 -6.27
N TYR A 45 -18.33 16.74 -5.23
CA TYR A 45 -19.68 16.89 -4.67
C TYR A 45 -19.94 18.31 -4.17
N ARG A 46 -18.98 18.90 -3.47
CA ARG A 46 -19.05 20.30 -3.04
C ARG A 46 -19.21 21.25 -4.24
N ASP A 47 -18.36 21.09 -5.25
CA ASP A 47 -18.32 22.01 -6.40
C ASP A 47 -19.57 21.88 -7.29
N MET A 48 -20.20 20.71 -7.33
CA MET A 48 -21.46 20.48 -8.05
C MET A 48 -22.68 21.20 -7.46
N MET A 49 -22.57 21.79 -6.26
CA MET A 49 -23.62 22.68 -5.74
C MET A 49 -23.72 23.98 -6.54
N ILE A 50 -22.72 24.29 -7.36
CA ILE A 50 -22.67 25.46 -8.23
C ILE A 50 -22.96 25.05 -9.68
N GLY A 51 -23.86 25.79 -10.33
CA GLY A 51 -24.20 25.68 -11.74
C GLY A 51 -23.09 26.23 -12.64
N GLU A 52 -23.18 25.94 -13.94
CA GLU A 52 -22.19 26.41 -14.92
C GLU A 52 -22.15 27.93 -15.06
N ASP A 53 -23.27 28.59 -14.76
CA ASP A 53 -23.42 30.05 -14.72
C ASP A 53 -22.97 30.68 -13.39
N GLY A 54 -22.43 29.88 -12.46
CA GLY A 54 -22.04 30.32 -11.11
C GLY A 54 -23.20 30.44 -10.12
N SER A 55 -24.43 30.11 -10.51
CA SER A 55 -25.59 30.10 -9.61
C SER A 55 -25.56 28.91 -8.66
N ILE A 56 -26.22 29.00 -7.52
CA ILE A 56 -26.39 27.85 -6.62
C ILE A 56 -27.50 26.95 -7.19
N LEU A 57 -27.20 25.67 -7.41
CA LEU A 57 -28.20 24.72 -7.87
C LEU A 57 -29.26 24.46 -6.80
N GLY A 58 -30.53 24.40 -7.23
CA GLY A 58 -31.62 23.92 -6.40
C GLY A 58 -31.42 22.44 -6.00
N LYS A 59 -31.97 22.04 -4.85
CA LYS A 59 -31.80 20.70 -4.25
C LYS A 59 -32.01 19.54 -5.23
N SER A 60 -33.10 19.55 -6.00
CA SER A 60 -33.42 18.46 -6.93
C SER A 60 -32.41 18.39 -8.09
N SER A 61 -31.98 19.54 -8.62
CA SER A 61 -30.97 19.62 -9.68
C SER A 61 -29.62 19.15 -9.19
N TYR A 62 -29.23 19.52 -7.96
CA TYR A 62 -28.01 19.04 -7.32
C TYR A 62 -28.02 17.51 -7.15
N ILE A 63 -29.09 16.95 -6.56
CA ILE A 63 -29.22 15.48 -6.37
C ILE A 63 -29.15 14.76 -7.72
N LYS A 64 -29.85 15.24 -8.74
CA LYS A 64 -29.81 14.65 -10.08
C LYS A 64 -28.41 14.70 -10.67
N LYS A 65 -27.74 15.85 -10.61
CA LYS A 65 -26.36 16.01 -11.12
C LYS A 65 -25.38 15.04 -10.44
N ILE A 66 -25.49 14.88 -9.12
CA ILE A 66 -24.68 13.90 -8.37
C ILE A 66 -25.02 12.47 -8.76
N ALA A 67 -26.30 12.13 -8.93
CA ALA A 67 -26.71 10.79 -9.34
C ALA A 67 -26.16 10.43 -10.74
N ASP A 68 -26.23 11.38 -11.68
CA ASP A 68 -25.71 11.24 -13.04
C ASP A 68 -24.18 11.07 -13.03
N THR A 69 -23.44 11.86 -12.24
CA THR A 69 -21.99 11.65 -12.07
C THR A 69 -21.67 10.37 -11.29
N GLY A 70 -22.56 9.94 -10.39
CA GLY A 70 -22.44 8.71 -9.63
C GLY A 70 -22.29 7.48 -10.53
N GLU A 71 -22.95 7.43 -11.68
CA GLU A 71 -22.77 6.35 -12.65
C GLU A 71 -21.33 6.31 -13.22
N ILE A 72 -20.72 7.47 -13.46
CA ILE A 72 -19.35 7.58 -13.95
C ILE A 72 -18.37 7.09 -12.87
N PHE A 73 -18.47 7.64 -11.66
CA PHE A 73 -17.55 7.31 -10.56
C PHE A 73 -17.72 5.88 -10.04
N ASN A 74 -18.96 5.39 -9.92
CA ASN A 74 -19.30 4.15 -9.22
C ASN A 74 -19.46 2.94 -10.15
N LYS A 75 -19.33 3.13 -11.47
CA LYS A 75 -19.34 2.02 -12.42
C LYS A 75 -18.14 2.08 -13.34
N LYS A 76 -18.14 3.01 -14.29
CA LYS A 76 -17.11 3.09 -15.34
C LYS A 76 -15.69 3.23 -14.78
N PHE A 77 -15.49 4.15 -13.84
CA PHE A 77 -14.17 4.37 -13.25
C PHE A 77 -13.76 3.22 -12.34
N LEU A 78 -14.67 2.65 -11.54
CA LEU A 78 -14.34 1.50 -10.69
C LEU A 78 -13.96 0.26 -11.51
N GLU A 79 -14.64 0.00 -12.62
CA GLU A 79 -14.29 -1.09 -13.55
C GLU A 79 -12.87 -0.89 -14.11
N ALA A 80 -12.58 0.30 -14.65
CA ALA A 80 -11.26 0.61 -15.22
C ALA A 80 -10.12 0.58 -14.17
N GLU A 81 -10.39 1.08 -12.96
CA GLU A 81 -9.44 1.06 -11.84
C GLU A 81 -9.18 -0.37 -11.35
N TYR A 82 -10.23 -1.20 -11.25
CA TYR A 82 -10.11 -2.60 -10.88
C TYR A 82 -9.27 -3.37 -11.90
N GLU A 83 -9.58 -3.24 -13.19
CA GLU A 83 -8.83 -3.90 -14.27
C GLU A 83 -7.37 -3.45 -14.27
N ASN A 84 -7.12 -2.14 -14.16
CA ASN A 84 -5.76 -1.63 -14.11
C ASN A 84 -4.97 -2.20 -12.93
N ALA A 85 -5.58 -2.23 -11.74
CA ALA A 85 -4.96 -2.80 -10.55
C ALA A 85 -4.65 -4.30 -10.72
N TYR A 86 -5.61 -5.07 -11.25
CA TYR A 86 -5.45 -6.50 -11.53
C TYR A 86 -4.32 -6.77 -12.52
N TYR A 87 -4.37 -6.16 -13.72
CA TYR A 87 -3.36 -6.41 -14.76
C TYR A 87 -1.99 -5.86 -14.39
N SER A 88 -1.93 -4.73 -13.68
CA SER A 88 -0.65 -4.23 -13.14
C SER A 88 -0.04 -5.21 -12.14
N ALA A 89 -0.84 -5.86 -11.29
CA ALA A 89 -0.36 -6.87 -10.36
C ALA A 89 0.15 -8.13 -11.07
N VAL A 90 -0.59 -8.61 -12.08
CA VAL A 90 -0.15 -9.72 -12.96
C VAL A 90 1.20 -9.39 -13.60
N MET A 91 1.32 -8.20 -14.19
CA MET A 91 2.54 -7.83 -14.89
C MET A 91 3.72 -7.60 -13.95
N ALA A 92 3.50 -7.00 -12.78
CA ALA A 92 4.55 -6.83 -11.79
C ALA A 92 5.10 -8.18 -11.31
N ASP A 93 4.22 -9.16 -11.12
CA ASP A 93 4.62 -10.52 -10.74
C ASP A 93 5.41 -11.21 -11.85
N GLN A 94 4.97 -11.10 -13.11
CA GLN A 94 5.72 -11.64 -14.25
C GLN A 94 7.13 -11.04 -14.34
N TRP A 95 7.26 -9.72 -14.11
CA TRP A 95 8.56 -9.05 -14.12
C TRP A 95 9.56 -9.63 -13.11
N GLU A 96 9.10 -9.90 -11.88
CA GLU A 96 9.92 -10.52 -10.82
C GLU A 96 10.28 -11.97 -11.15
N ARG A 97 9.42 -12.70 -11.87
CA ARG A 97 9.68 -14.09 -12.29
C ARG A 97 10.68 -14.22 -13.43
N TYR A 98 10.85 -13.19 -14.26
CA TYR A 98 11.81 -13.23 -15.37
C TYR A 98 13.25 -13.14 -14.87
N ALA A 99 14.12 -13.97 -15.43
CA ALA A 99 15.57 -13.88 -15.19
C ALA A 99 16.12 -12.52 -15.66
N GLU A 100 17.26 -12.10 -15.10
CA GLU A 100 17.88 -10.81 -15.44
C GLU A 100 18.35 -10.74 -16.90
N ASP A 101 18.77 -11.87 -17.47
CA ASP A 101 19.17 -12.03 -18.86
C ASP A 101 18.03 -12.48 -19.80
N GLU A 102 16.80 -12.56 -19.28
CA GLU A 102 15.64 -12.98 -20.05
C GLU A 102 15.38 -12.06 -21.24
N ILE A 103 15.06 -12.65 -22.39
CA ILE A 103 14.58 -11.91 -23.56
C ILE A 103 13.06 -11.83 -23.47
N LEU A 104 12.50 -10.63 -23.52
CA LEU A 104 11.07 -10.40 -23.44
C LEU A 104 10.53 -9.98 -24.81
N GLN A 105 9.28 -10.32 -25.08
CA GLN A 105 8.51 -9.96 -26.25
C GLN A 105 7.22 -9.28 -25.83
N TYR A 106 6.91 -8.13 -26.44
CA TYR A 106 5.64 -7.43 -26.27
C TYR A 106 4.57 -8.17 -27.08
N SER A 107 3.49 -8.57 -26.42
CA SER A 107 2.42 -9.36 -27.03
C SER A 107 1.08 -8.67 -26.81
N THR A 108 0.34 -8.43 -27.88
CA THR A 108 -1.00 -7.84 -27.82
C THR A 108 -2.07 -8.93 -27.78
N ALA A 109 -3.30 -8.56 -27.43
CA ALA A 109 -4.44 -9.48 -27.52
C ALA A 109 -4.77 -9.92 -28.96
N GLY A 110 -4.25 -9.23 -29.98
CA GLY A 110 -4.42 -9.58 -31.39
C GLY A 110 -5.82 -9.36 -31.98
N ASP A 111 -6.76 -8.76 -31.23
CA ASP A 111 -8.12 -8.49 -31.70
C ASP A 111 -8.35 -7.03 -32.14
N SER A 112 -9.54 -6.74 -32.66
CA SER A 112 -9.92 -5.42 -33.18
C SER A 112 -10.01 -4.32 -32.12
N HIS A 113 -9.92 -4.65 -30.82
CA HIS A 113 -9.94 -3.67 -29.73
C HIS A 113 -8.53 -3.22 -29.33
N VAL A 114 -7.48 -3.83 -29.87
CA VAL A 114 -6.10 -3.38 -29.66
C VAL A 114 -5.89 -2.03 -30.34
N ARG A 115 -5.42 -1.04 -29.58
CA ARG A 115 -5.12 0.30 -30.11
C ARG A 115 -4.01 0.19 -31.18
N PRO A 116 -4.08 0.96 -32.28
CA PRO A 116 -3.05 0.92 -33.31
C PRO A 116 -1.63 1.19 -32.79
N SER A 117 -1.49 2.08 -31.79
CA SER A 117 -0.20 2.36 -31.16
C SER A 117 0.40 1.13 -30.45
N HIS A 118 -0.44 0.30 -29.82
CA HIS A 118 -0.05 -0.94 -29.14
C HIS A 118 0.19 -2.06 -30.15
N ALA A 119 -0.65 -2.18 -31.17
CA ALA A 119 -0.50 -3.17 -32.26
C ALA A 119 0.83 -3.00 -33.01
N ALA A 120 1.35 -1.78 -33.12
CA ALA A 120 2.66 -1.52 -33.73
C ALA A 120 3.83 -2.12 -32.93
N LEU A 121 3.65 -2.30 -31.60
CA LEU A 121 4.64 -2.93 -30.72
C LEU A 121 4.52 -4.46 -30.69
N ASP A 122 3.51 -5.05 -31.33
CA ASP A 122 3.32 -6.50 -31.32
C ASP A 122 4.57 -7.20 -31.85
N LYS A 123 5.08 -8.14 -31.05
CA LYS A 123 6.32 -8.91 -31.24
C LYS A 123 7.62 -8.12 -31.09
N TYR A 124 7.59 -6.85 -30.68
CA TYR A 124 8.82 -6.16 -30.31
C TYR A 124 9.52 -6.92 -29.19
N THR A 125 10.76 -7.34 -29.45
CA THR A 125 11.51 -8.27 -28.60
C THR A 125 12.82 -7.62 -28.18
N ALA A 126 13.06 -7.54 -26.87
CA ALA A 126 14.26 -6.93 -26.31
C ALA A 126 14.64 -7.59 -24.97
N PRO A 127 15.93 -7.58 -24.58
CA PRO A 127 16.34 -8.03 -23.24
C PRO A 127 15.56 -7.33 -22.12
N LYS A 128 15.31 -8.00 -20.99
CA LYS A 128 14.63 -7.42 -19.81
C LYS A 128 15.27 -6.10 -19.36
N SER A 129 16.60 -6.00 -19.44
CA SER A 129 17.37 -4.80 -19.09
C SER A 129 17.24 -3.64 -20.10
N HIS A 130 16.58 -3.84 -21.24
CA HIS A 130 16.49 -2.83 -22.29
C HIS A 130 15.62 -1.63 -21.87
N PRO A 131 16.04 -0.37 -22.15
CA PRO A 131 15.31 0.83 -21.72
C PRO A 131 13.87 0.94 -22.21
N PHE A 132 13.51 0.25 -23.29
CA PHE A 132 12.12 0.16 -23.77
C PHE A 132 11.16 -0.22 -22.64
N TRP A 133 11.55 -1.21 -21.82
CA TRP A 133 10.70 -1.75 -20.76
C TRP A 133 10.52 -0.79 -19.58
N ILE A 134 11.32 0.27 -19.44
CA ILE A 134 11.16 1.21 -18.33
C ILE A 134 9.82 1.96 -18.43
N ASN A 135 9.38 2.25 -19.66
CA ASN A 135 8.22 3.11 -19.90
C ASN A 135 7.12 2.47 -20.76
N ASN A 136 7.40 1.32 -21.39
CA ASN A 136 6.47 0.62 -22.29
C ASN A 136 6.13 -0.80 -21.80
N TYR A 137 6.43 -1.12 -20.54
CA TYR A 137 6.00 -2.39 -19.96
C TYR A 137 4.50 -2.33 -19.66
N PRO A 138 3.68 -3.30 -20.10
CA PRO A 138 2.24 -3.27 -19.87
C PRO A 138 1.86 -3.25 -18.37
N PRO A 139 0.67 -2.73 -18.02
CA PRO A 139 -0.34 -2.13 -18.90
C PRO A 139 0.01 -0.70 -19.36
N ASN A 140 -0.24 -0.39 -20.63
CA ASN A 140 0.09 0.92 -21.23
C ASN A 140 -1.15 1.79 -21.51
N GLY A 141 -2.19 1.65 -20.69
CA GLY A 141 -3.42 2.43 -20.78
C GLY A 141 -4.60 1.73 -20.14
N TRP A 142 -5.71 2.45 -19.95
CA TRP A 142 -6.96 1.87 -19.44
C TRP A 142 -7.46 0.74 -20.35
N GLY A 143 -7.86 -0.40 -19.78
CA GLY A 143 -8.32 -1.58 -20.52
C GLY A 143 -7.24 -2.26 -21.37
N CYS A 144 -5.95 -1.98 -21.13
CA CYS A 144 -4.85 -2.63 -21.85
C CYS A 144 -4.78 -4.12 -21.48
N ARG A 145 -4.79 -4.97 -22.51
CA ARG A 145 -4.65 -6.44 -22.40
C ARG A 145 -3.33 -6.95 -22.99
N CYS A 146 -2.40 -6.04 -23.27
CA CYS A 146 -1.06 -6.40 -23.71
C CYS A 146 -0.27 -6.99 -22.54
N ILE A 147 0.66 -7.88 -22.85
CA ILE A 147 1.53 -8.54 -21.88
C ILE A 147 2.97 -8.54 -22.39
N ALA A 148 3.92 -8.79 -21.50
CA ALA A 148 5.26 -9.22 -21.88
C ALA A 148 5.32 -10.75 -21.73
N THR A 149 5.94 -11.44 -22.67
CA THR A 149 6.16 -12.89 -22.62
C THR A 149 7.61 -13.23 -22.92
N PRO A 150 8.13 -14.41 -22.55
CA PRO A 150 9.43 -14.86 -23.02
C PRO A 150 9.52 -14.80 -24.55
N GLY A 151 10.59 -14.19 -25.03
CA GLY A 151 10.91 -13.99 -26.44
C GLY A 151 12.06 -14.87 -26.91
N LYS A 152 12.42 -14.74 -28.19
CA LYS A 152 13.56 -15.44 -28.78
C LYS A 152 14.73 -14.48 -28.97
N ALA A 153 15.90 -14.85 -28.47
CA ALA A 153 17.13 -14.11 -28.76
C ALA A 153 17.39 -14.00 -30.27
N GLY A 154 17.81 -12.82 -30.72
CA GLY A 154 18.06 -12.54 -32.15
C GLY A 154 16.81 -12.40 -33.02
N TYR A 155 15.62 -12.27 -32.41
CA TYR A 155 14.40 -11.92 -33.14
C TYR A 155 14.58 -10.60 -33.91
N GLN A 156 14.18 -10.60 -35.19
CA GLN A 156 14.28 -9.43 -36.05
C GLN A 156 13.04 -8.55 -35.83
N ASN A 157 13.21 -7.48 -35.05
CA ASN A 157 12.14 -6.52 -34.79
C ASN A 157 11.72 -5.77 -36.06
N ARG A 158 10.41 -5.51 -36.18
CA ARG A 158 9.87 -4.65 -37.25
C ARG A 158 10.21 -3.18 -37.04
N LEU A 159 10.25 -2.75 -35.78
CA LEU A 159 10.61 -1.40 -35.36
C LEU A 159 12.05 -1.40 -34.87
N THR A 160 12.76 -0.30 -35.11
CA THR A 160 14.00 -0.01 -34.38
C THR A 160 13.71 0.26 -32.91
N ASP A 161 14.70 0.11 -32.04
CA ASP A 161 14.57 0.38 -30.60
C ASP A 161 14.11 1.82 -30.31
N LYS A 162 14.55 2.77 -31.14
CA LYS A 162 14.15 4.18 -31.04
C LYS A 162 12.69 4.38 -31.43
N GLU A 163 12.21 3.72 -32.48
CA GLU A 163 10.81 3.80 -32.88
C GLU A 163 9.90 3.16 -31.83
N ALA A 164 10.22 1.93 -31.40
CA ALA A 164 9.48 1.24 -30.36
C ALA A 164 9.44 2.03 -29.05
N GLY A 165 10.57 2.57 -28.60
CA GLY A 165 10.64 3.37 -27.37
C GLY A 165 9.85 4.68 -27.41
N ASN A 166 9.63 5.25 -28.60
CA ASN A 166 8.84 6.48 -28.77
C ASN A 166 7.36 6.21 -29.08
N GLN A 167 7.00 4.98 -29.41
CA GLN A 167 5.67 4.61 -29.93
C GLN A 167 4.52 5.05 -29.00
N LEU A 168 4.69 4.89 -27.68
CA LEU A 168 3.67 5.28 -26.70
C LEU A 168 4.01 6.58 -25.95
N LYS A 169 5.13 7.22 -26.29
CA LYS A 169 5.63 8.35 -25.50
C LYS A 169 4.66 9.54 -25.51
N ALA A 170 4.12 9.90 -26.68
CA ALA A 170 3.17 11.01 -26.78
C ALA A 170 1.86 10.72 -26.04
N GLU A 171 1.37 9.48 -26.07
CA GLU A 171 0.11 9.10 -25.42
C GLU A 171 0.27 8.98 -23.89
N ASN A 172 1.42 8.49 -23.42
CA ASN A 172 1.56 8.07 -22.02
C ASN A 172 2.45 8.96 -21.16
N LYS A 173 3.37 9.78 -21.70
CA LYS A 173 4.43 10.45 -20.90
C LYS A 173 3.94 11.23 -19.67
N ASP A 174 2.75 11.81 -19.74
CA ASP A 174 2.14 12.61 -18.66
C ASP A 174 1.06 11.83 -17.90
N THR A 175 1.02 10.50 -18.06
CA THR A 175 0.04 9.60 -17.44
C THR A 175 0.73 8.58 -16.52
N PRO A 176 -0.02 7.88 -15.66
CA PRO A 176 0.52 6.79 -14.86
C PRO A 176 1.06 5.59 -15.68
N PHE A 177 0.67 5.47 -16.95
CA PHE A 177 1.00 4.34 -17.82
C PHE A 177 2.39 4.43 -18.46
N TYR A 178 3.09 5.56 -18.32
CA TYR A 178 4.50 5.68 -18.65
C TYR A 178 5.32 5.11 -17.48
N ASN A 179 5.28 3.79 -17.35
CA ASN A 179 5.77 3.09 -16.18
C ASN A 179 6.18 1.66 -16.50
N ASN A 180 6.97 1.10 -15.60
CA ASN A 180 7.11 -0.32 -15.39
C ASN A 180 6.70 -0.63 -13.96
N VAL A 181 5.57 -1.32 -13.80
CA VAL A 181 5.04 -1.66 -12.48
C VAL A 181 5.92 -2.67 -11.74
N GLY A 182 6.62 -3.57 -12.45
CA GLY A 182 7.59 -4.49 -11.85
C GLY A 182 8.78 -3.78 -11.22
N LEU A 183 9.27 -2.72 -11.87
CA LEU A 183 10.36 -1.89 -11.33
C LEU A 183 9.89 -0.92 -10.25
N SER A 184 8.83 -0.15 -10.54
CA SER A 184 8.36 0.92 -9.65
C SER A 184 7.59 0.40 -8.44
N LYS A 185 6.92 -0.75 -8.57
CA LYS A 185 5.99 -1.31 -7.58
C LYS A 185 4.83 -0.36 -7.27
N VAL A 186 4.47 0.48 -8.25
CA VAL A 186 3.44 1.53 -8.19
C VAL A 186 2.46 1.34 -9.34
N ILE A 187 1.17 1.16 -9.02
CA ILE A 187 0.08 1.00 -10.00
C ILE A 187 -0.43 2.36 -10.45
N PHE A 188 -0.77 3.21 -9.48
CA PHE A 188 -1.23 4.58 -9.69
C PHE A 188 -0.14 5.54 -9.23
N LYS A 189 0.49 6.22 -10.19
CA LYS A 189 1.51 7.24 -9.95
C LYS A 189 0.89 8.54 -9.41
N ASP A 190 1.72 9.35 -8.77
CA ASP A 190 1.42 10.68 -8.22
C ASP A 190 0.90 11.69 -9.26
N ASN A 191 1.23 11.50 -10.54
CA ASN A 191 0.67 12.28 -11.64
C ASN A 191 -0.78 11.91 -12.00
N HIS A 192 -1.39 10.91 -11.36
CA HIS A 192 -2.81 10.60 -11.55
C HIS A 192 -3.69 11.78 -11.10
N PRO A 193 -4.76 12.15 -11.83
CA PRO A 193 -5.61 13.31 -11.51
C PRO A 193 -6.08 13.38 -10.06
N TYR A 194 -6.40 12.25 -9.43
CA TYR A 194 -6.80 12.23 -8.02
C TYR A 194 -5.70 12.70 -7.06
N PHE A 195 -4.45 12.31 -7.27
CA PHE A 195 -3.33 12.78 -6.45
C PHE A 195 -3.00 14.26 -6.73
N VAL A 196 -3.07 14.67 -8.00
CA VAL A 196 -2.89 16.07 -8.40
C VAL A 196 -3.96 16.97 -7.77
N ASN A 197 -5.21 16.52 -7.73
CA ASN A 197 -6.33 17.27 -7.17
C ASN A 197 -6.32 17.29 -5.64
N SER A 198 -5.92 16.18 -5.01
CA SER A 198 -5.80 16.09 -3.56
C SER A 198 -4.61 16.88 -3.03
N ARG A 199 -3.55 17.06 -3.83
CA ARG A 199 -2.33 17.81 -3.50
C ARG A 199 -1.67 17.31 -2.20
N GLY A 200 -1.67 16.00 -1.98
CA GLY A 200 -1.07 15.36 -0.79
C GLY A 200 -1.85 15.59 0.51
N LYS A 201 -3.05 16.18 0.47
CA LYS A 201 -3.89 16.39 1.65
C LYS A 201 -4.38 15.08 2.25
N GLU A 202 -4.60 14.07 1.40
CA GLU A 202 -4.97 12.71 1.78
C GLU A 202 -3.93 12.06 2.71
N LEU A 203 -2.66 12.46 2.62
CA LEU A 203 -1.57 11.93 3.44
C LEU A 203 -1.57 12.49 4.87
N ASN A 204 -2.45 13.45 5.17
CA ASN A 204 -2.52 14.16 6.45
C ASN A 204 -3.92 14.16 7.06
N LEU A 205 -4.83 13.32 6.54
CA LEU A 205 -6.17 13.23 7.08
C LEU A 205 -6.13 12.68 8.52
N SER A 206 -6.89 13.28 9.42
CA SER A 206 -7.05 12.80 10.80
C SER A 206 -8.25 11.86 10.92
N TRP A 207 -8.28 11.12 12.03
CA TRP A 207 -9.42 10.30 12.44
C TRP A 207 -10.79 11.01 12.33
N GLU A 208 -10.87 12.31 12.62
CA GLU A 208 -12.10 13.11 12.47
C GLU A 208 -12.59 13.15 11.03
N GLN A 209 -11.67 13.36 10.09
CA GLN A 209 -11.99 13.45 8.66
C GLN A 209 -12.37 12.08 8.07
N TYR A 210 -11.92 10.99 8.70
CA TYR A 210 -12.39 9.63 8.43
C TYR A 210 -13.71 9.28 9.13
N GLY A 211 -14.27 10.17 9.95
CA GLY A 211 -15.49 9.94 10.72
C GLY A 211 -15.33 8.91 11.84
N MET A 212 -14.10 8.71 12.31
CA MET A 212 -13.79 7.78 13.39
C MET A 212 -14.25 8.34 14.75
N PRO A 213 -14.58 7.48 15.74
CA PRO A 213 -14.93 7.94 17.08
C PRO A 213 -13.75 8.64 17.77
N ASP A 214 -14.05 9.62 18.61
CA ASP A 214 -13.06 10.19 19.52
C ASP A 214 -12.77 9.23 20.69
N LEU A 215 -11.77 9.57 21.51
CA LEU A 215 -11.38 8.72 22.63
C LEU A 215 -12.48 8.59 23.69
N ALA A 216 -13.32 9.62 23.87
CA ALA A 216 -14.44 9.58 24.80
C ALA A 216 -15.49 8.56 24.37
N LYS A 217 -15.81 8.52 23.07
CA LYS A 217 -16.73 7.55 22.49
C LYS A 217 -16.15 6.14 22.49
N ILE A 218 -14.87 5.96 22.17
CA ILE A 218 -14.19 4.66 22.25
C ILE A 218 -14.30 4.09 23.67
N ARG A 219 -14.09 4.93 24.69
CA ARG A 219 -14.16 4.54 26.11
C ARG A 219 -15.56 4.49 26.70
N SER A 220 -16.60 4.78 25.91
CA SER A 220 -17.98 4.59 26.36
C SER A 220 -18.36 3.10 26.44
N GLU A 221 -17.60 2.25 25.76
CA GLU A 221 -17.70 0.79 25.82
C GLU A 221 -16.63 0.21 26.78
N GLU A 222 -16.88 -0.99 27.28
CA GLU A 222 -15.92 -1.70 28.13
C GLU A 222 -14.69 -2.13 27.33
N LEU A 223 -13.52 -1.62 27.72
CA LEU A 223 -12.25 -1.96 27.07
C LEU A 223 -11.56 -3.13 27.78
N PRO A 224 -10.85 -4.00 27.04
CA PRO A 224 -10.17 -5.14 27.65
C PRO A 224 -8.99 -4.70 28.52
N ALA A 225 -8.62 -5.56 29.48
CA ALA A 225 -7.33 -5.52 30.16
C ALA A 225 -6.31 -6.39 29.41
N TYR A 226 -5.02 -6.03 29.47
CA TYR A 226 -3.94 -6.95 29.10
C TYR A 226 -3.19 -7.45 30.34
N LYS A 227 -2.54 -8.60 30.20
CA LYS A 227 -1.73 -9.16 31.28
C LYS A 227 -0.40 -8.41 31.38
N ILE A 228 -0.16 -7.78 32.54
CA ILE A 228 1.12 -7.16 32.86
C ILE A 228 2.20 -8.24 33.03
N THR A 229 3.36 -8.04 32.39
CA THR A 229 4.50 -8.98 32.42
C THR A 229 5.75 -8.39 33.04
N THR A 230 6.61 -9.22 33.61
CA THR A 230 7.95 -8.80 34.03
C THR A 230 8.94 -8.84 32.85
N LYS A 231 10.14 -8.27 33.04
CA LYS A 231 11.25 -8.40 32.08
C LYS A 231 11.61 -9.86 31.81
N GLU A 232 11.59 -10.70 32.84
CA GLU A 232 11.84 -12.13 32.71
C GLU A 232 10.73 -12.83 31.93
N ASP A 233 9.46 -12.49 32.19
CA ASP A 233 8.33 -13.01 31.41
C ASP A 233 8.45 -12.65 29.93
N TYR A 234 8.84 -11.41 29.61
CA TYR A 234 9.05 -10.97 28.22
C TYR A 234 10.15 -11.77 27.52
N LEU A 235 11.30 -11.96 28.18
CA LEU A 235 12.41 -12.75 27.61
C LEU A 235 12.01 -14.22 27.44
N ASN A 236 11.34 -14.80 28.44
CA ASN A 236 10.81 -16.16 28.36
C ASN A 236 9.76 -16.31 27.25
N TRP A 237 8.90 -15.31 27.06
CA TRP A 237 7.96 -15.26 25.96
C TRP A 237 8.68 -15.22 24.61
N TRP A 238 9.74 -14.40 24.49
CA TRP A 238 10.55 -14.30 23.28
C TRP A 238 11.12 -15.67 22.90
N GLU A 239 11.81 -16.34 23.82
CA GLU A 239 12.46 -17.63 23.55
C GLU A 239 11.47 -18.73 23.14
N LYS A 240 10.22 -18.66 23.64
CA LYS A 240 9.15 -19.61 23.27
C LYS A 240 8.51 -19.35 21.90
N GLN A 241 8.74 -18.19 21.28
CA GLN A 241 8.13 -17.89 19.98
C GLN A 241 8.84 -18.64 18.85
N PRO A 242 8.10 -19.16 17.85
CA PRO A 242 8.69 -19.70 16.63
C PRO A 242 9.61 -18.67 15.97
N LYS A 243 10.83 -19.12 15.61
CA LYS A 243 11.81 -18.25 14.99
C LYS A 243 11.74 -18.35 13.47
N SER A 244 11.75 -17.20 12.78
CA SER A 244 11.74 -17.14 11.32
C SER A 244 13.13 -17.31 10.71
N ASN A 245 14.16 -17.06 11.50
CA ASN A 245 15.57 -17.40 11.27
C ASN A 245 16.16 -17.84 12.61
N GLU A 246 17.48 -17.78 12.82
CA GLU A 246 18.05 -18.23 14.10
C GLU A 246 17.49 -17.49 15.34
N ASN A 247 17.03 -16.23 15.21
CA ASN A 247 16.75 -15.40 16.39
C ASN A 247 15.54 -14.43 16.30
N ASP A 248 15.03 -14.15 15.09
CA ASP A 248 13.91 -13.23 14.86
C ASP A 248 12.55 -13.94 14.93
N ILE A 249 11.49 -13.16 15.19
CA ILE A 249 10.10 -13.65 15.16
C ILE A 249 9.38 -13.02 13.98
N SER A 250 8.63 -13.82 13.21
CA SER A 250 7.73 -13.33 12.16
C SER A 250 6.28 -13.53 12.58
N ILE A 251 5.48 -12.47 12.48
CA ILE A 251 4.05 -12.51 12.78
C ILE A 251 3.28 -11.90 11.61
N LYS A 252 2.40 -12.69 11.00
CA LYS A 252 1.42 -12.18 10.04
C LYS A 252 0.41 -11.26 10.74
N ASP A 253 0.29 -10.03 10.26
CA ASP A 253 -0.66 -9.02 10.75
C ASP A 253 -2.08 -9.20 10.18
N ILE A 254 -3.02 -8.36 10.63
CA ILE A 254 -4.42 -8.33 10.16
C ILE A 254 -4.55 -8.04 8.65
N LEU A 255 -3.57 -7.37 8.04
CA LEU A 255 -3.55 -7.04 6.62
C LEU A 255 -2.92 -8.16 5.77
N GLY A 256 -2.40 -9.21 6.41
CA GLY A 256 -1.74 -10.35 5.79
C GLY A 256 -0.24 -10.17 5.54
N ASN A 257 0.38 -9.10 6.04
CA ASN A 257 1.80 -8.81 5.89
C ASN A 257 2.62 -9.54 6.97
N GLU A 258 3.81 -10.02 6.62
CA GLU A 258 4.74 -10.60 7.60
C GLU A 258 5.51 -9.49 8.32
N ILE A 259 5.27 -9.32 9.62
CA ILE A 259 5.95 -8.34 10.46
C ILE A 259 7.08 -9.01 11.24
N ILE A 260 8.29 -8.48 11.08
CA ILE A 260 9.50 -9.02 11.70
C ILE A 260 9.82 -8.28 12.99
N LEU A 261 9.95 -9.04 14.06
CA LEU A 261 10.47 -8.60 15.36
C LEU A 261 11.92 -9.03 15.45
N GLU A 262 12.84 -8.08 15.29
CA GLU A 262 14.26 -8.40 15.19
C GLU A 262 14.94 -8.56 16.55
N SER A 263 15.84 -9.55 16.62
CA SER A 263 16.92 -9.65 17.60
C SER A 263 18.21 -9.06 17.01
N ALA A 264 19.16 -8.70 17.88
CA ALA A 264 20.47 -8.20 17.48
C ALA A 264 21.44 -9.30 17.01
N SER A 265 21.12 -10.55 17.32
CA SER A 265 22.00 -11.70 17.05
C SER A 265 22.38 -11.83 15.57
N GLY A 266 23.68 -11.90 15.29
CA GLY A 266 24.21 -12.05 13.92
C GLY A 266 24.12 -10.80 13.05
N LYS A 267 23.73 -9.63 13.59
CA LYS A 267 23.52 -8.40 12.82
C LYS A 267 24.46 -7.27 13.24
N LYS A 268 24.71 -6.33 12.32
CA LYS A 268 25.55 -5.15 12.56
C LYS A 268 24.73 -4.03 13.19
N GLY A 269 25.26 -3.32 14.17
CA GLY A 269 24.58 -2.20 14.83
C GLY A 269 24.56 -2.35 16.35
N ARG A 270 23.94 -1.41 17.06
CA ARG A 270 23.80 -1.55 18.52
C ARG A 270 22.63 -2.47 18.79
N GLU A 271 22.72 -3.32 19.81
CA GLU A 271 21.62 -4.21 20.18
C GLU A 271 20.31 -3.45 20.38
N SER A 272 20.42 -2.28 21.01
CA SER A 272 19.36 -1.31 21.29
C SER A 272 18.55 -0.83 20.08
N ASP A 273 19.09 -1.01 18.88
CA ASP A 273 18.44 -0.63 17.61
C ASP A 273 17.44 -1.72 17.14
N TYR A 274 17.48 -2.92 17.73
CA TYR A 274 16.61 -4.05 17.39
C TYR A 274 15.47 -4.23 18.39
N PHE A 275 14.27 -4.58 17.92
CA PHE A 275 13.05 -4.65 18.72
C PHE A 275 13.22 -5.36 20.06
N LYS A 276 13.82 -6.57 20.07
CA LYS A 276 14.02 -7.37 21.30
C LYS A 276 14.66 -6.55 22.43
N HIS A 277 15.77 -5.89 22.10
CA HIS A 277 16.56 -5.15 23.08
C HIS A 277 16.03 -3.72 23.25
N HIS A 278 15.39 -3.16 22.23
CA HIS A 278 14.77 -1.83 22.30
C HIS A 278 13.67 -1.76 23.36
N ILE A 279 12.85 -2.81 23.47
CA ILE A 279 11.79 -2.94 24.49
C ILE A 279 12.36 -2.81 25.92
N ILE A 280 13.52 -3.40 26.18
CA ILE A 280 14.14 -3.44 27.50
C ILE A 280 15.26 -2.41 27.71
N ARG A 281 15.51 -1.54 26.72
CA ARG A 281 16.63 -0.61 26.72
C ARG A 281 16.53 0.43 27.83
N LYS A 282 15.31 0.94 28.07
CA LYS A 282 15.02 1.97 29.07
C LYS A 282 14.09 1.39 30.11
N GLU A 283 14.66 0.98 31.24
CA GLU A 283 13.91 0.35 32.34
C GLU A 283 12.76 1.23 32.85
N ALA A 284 12.97 2.55 32.87
CA ALA A 284 11.94 3.53 33.26
C ALA A 284 10.71 3.56 32.34
N ASP A 285 10.85 3.14 31.08
CA ASP A 285 9.74 3.09 30.12
C ASP A 285 8.87 1.82 30.31
N LYS A 286 9.35 0.84 31.08
CA LYS A 286 8.63 -0.39 31.47
C LYS A 286 7.95 -1.14 30.31
N ARG A 287 8.49 -1.05 29.10
CA ARG A 287 7.80 -1.56 27.90
C ARG A 287 7.59 -3.07 27.91
N TYR A 288 8.41 -3.78 28.67
CA TYR A 288 8.25 -5.22 28.93
C TYR A 288 6.94 -5.56 29.65
N GLU A 289 6.27 -4.61 30.31
CA GLU A 289 4.98 -4.82 30.99
C GLU A 289 3.84 -5.15 30.01
N TYR A 290 3.98 -4.76 28.75
CA TYR A 290 2.96 -4.97 27.72
C TYR A 290 3.52 -5.56 26.41
N ALA A 291 4.84 -5.75 26.30
CA ALA A 291 5.51 -6.18 25.08
C ALA A 291 4.99 -7.51 24.51
N THR A 292 4.49 -8.42 25.35
CA THR A 292 3.93 -9.69 24.91
C THR A 292 2.61 -9.55 24.14
N GLU A 293 1.91 -8.41 24.29
CA GLU A 293 0.70 -8.09 23.51
C GLU A 293 0.99 -7.77 22.05
N VAL A 294 2.26 -7.65 21.62
CA VAL A 294 2.62 -7.35 20.23
C VAL A 294 1.92 -8.29 19.23
N LYS A 295 1.73 -9.56 19.59
CA LYS A 295 1.01 -10.54 18.76
C LYS A 295 -0.47 -10.16 18.61
N ASN A 296 -1.10 -9.69 19.68
CA ASN A 296 -2.50 -9.28 19.69
C ASN A 296 -2.69 -7.95 18.95
N VAL A 297 -1.79 -6.98 19.15
CA VAL A 297 -1.77 -5.70 18.44
C VAL A 297 -1.61 -5.91 16.92
N LEU A 298 -0.80 -6.88 16.48
CA LEU A 298 -0.65 -7.17 15.06
C LEU A 298 -1.83 -7.92 14.45
N LYS A 299 -2.41 -8.88 15.19
CA LYS A 299 -3.46 -9.76 14.67
C LYS A 299 -4.86 -9.21 14.83
N ASN A 300 -5.11 -8.46 15.90
CA ASN A 300 -6.40 -7.89 16.25
C ASN A 300 -6.24 -6.41 16.68
N PRO A 301 -5.61 -5.54 15.88
CA PRO A 301 -5.62 -4.10 16.17
C PRO A 301 -7.05 -3.57 16.11
N ASP A 302 -7.29 -2.45 16.78
CA ASP A 302 -8.52 -1.68 16.58
C ASP A 302 -8.35 -0.72 15.40
N GLU A 303 -7.15 -0.19 15.18
CA GLU A 303 -6.86 0.66 14.02
C GLU A 303 -5.46 0.41 13.47
N VAL A 304 -5.29 0.53 12.15
CA VAL A 304 -3.98 0.55 11.49
C VAL A 304 -3.89 1.77 10.58
N TRP A 305 -2.85 2.58 10.78
CA TRP A 305 -2.61 3.82 10.06
C TRP A 305 -1.26 3.77 9.34
N MET A 306 -1.17 4.34 8.15
CA MET A 306 0.10 4.57 7.45
C MET A 306 0.44 6.06 7.47
N ASN A 307 1.59 6.38 8.08
CA ASN A 307 2.11 7.72 8.16
C ASN A 307 3.18 7.94 7.08
N HIS A 308 2.84 8.72 6.07
CA HIS A 308 3.75 9.05 4.96
C HIS A 308 4.89 9.98 5.34
N LYS A 309 4.74 10.81 6.39
CA LYS A 309 5.77 11.78 6.79
C LYS A 309 6.95 11.13 7.50
N ASP A 310 6.77 9.92 8.00
CA ASP A 310 7.78 9.16 8.73
C ASP A 310 8.05 7.85 7.98
N SER A 311 8.60 7.97 6.77
CA SER A 311 9.05 6.84 5.93
C SER A 311 8.00 5.74 5.75
N ASN A 312 6.74 6.11 5.49
CA ASN A 312 5.60 5.19 5.34
C ASN A 312 5.44 4.21 6.52
N THR A 313 5.75 4.64 7.75
CA THR A 313 5.56 3.82 8.95
C THR A 313 4.11 3.45 9.14
N LYS A 314 3.87 2.19 9.49
CA LYS A 314 2.58 1.67 9.93
C LYS A 314 2.47 1.76 11.44
N ILE A 315 1.37 2.31 11.90
CA ILE A 315 1.01 2.47 13.30
C ILE A 315 -0.18 1.56 13.58
N TYR A 316 0.03 0.58 14.44
CA TYR A 316 -1.04 -0.31 14.92
C TYR A 316 -1.46 0.19 16.30
N LEU A 317 -2.76 0.37 16.48
CA LEU A 317 -3.36 0.83 17.71
C LEU A 317 -4.28 -0.24 18.28
N LYS A 318 -4.17 -0.46 19.59
CA LYS A 318 -5.09 -1.32 20.32
C LYS A 318 -5.49 -0.67 21.65
N TYR A 319 -6.78 -0.54 21.86
CA TYR A 319 -7.39 0.11 23.01
C TYR A 319 -7.55 -0.86 24.17
N TYR A 320 -7.13 -0.43 25.36
CA TYR A 320 -7.24 -1.17 26.61
C TYR A 320 -7.74 -0.23 27.72
N GLU A 321 -8.17 -0.81 28.84
CA GLU A 321 -8.68 -0.08 30.01
C GLU A 321 -7.70 0.99 30.54
N ASN A 322 -6.40 0.72 30.44
CA ASN A 322 -5.32 1.52 31.02
C ASN A 322 -4.61 2.44 30.00
N GLY A 323 -5.02 2.41 28.73
CA GLY A 323 -4.43 3.23 27.68
C GLY A 323 -4.52 2.61 26.30
N THR A 324 -3.74 3.13 25.36
CA THR A 324 -3.67 2.62 23.99
C THR A 324 -2.27 2.08 23.72
N LEU A 325 -2.16 0.79 23.35
CA LEU A 325 -0.90 0.26 22.85
C LEU A 325 -0.70 0.72 21.41
N LYS A 326 0.46 1.35 21.17
CA LYS A 326 0.92 1.83 19.86
C LYS A 326 2.15 1.06 19.45
N LEU A 327 2.04 0.25 18.40
CA LEU A 327 3.16 -0.42 17.76
C LEU A 327 3.56 0.33 16.48
N VAL A 328 4.86 0.58 16.33
CA VAL A 328 5.45 1.25 15.16
C VAL A 328 6.18 0.21 14.32
N VAL A 329 5.85 0.15 13.04
CA VAL A 329 6.44 -0.76 12.05
C VAL A 329 6.89 0.08 10.86
N ASN A 330 8.12 -0.07 10.41
CA ASN A 330 8.61 0.71 9.26
C ASN A 330 8.17 0.15 7.91
N GLU A 331 8.53 0.85 6.82
CA GLU A 331 8.23 0.45 5.44
C GLU A 331 8.74 -0.94 5.04
N ASN A 332 9.73 -1.48 5.77
CA ASN A 332 10.30 -2.80 5.54
C ASN A 332 9.63 -3.88 6.41
N ASN A 333 8.48 -3.58 7.01
CA ASN A 333 7.74 -4.45 7.93
C ASN A 333 8.53 -4.91 9.16
N LYS A 334 9.50 -4.11 9.60
CA LYS A 334 10.22 -4.38 10.84
C LYS A 334 9.54 -3.58 11.94
N ALA A 335 9.13 -4.27 12.99
CA ALA A 335 8.65 -3.62 14.19
C ALA A 335 9.83 -2.89 14.85
N GLU A 336 9.69 -1.59 15.04
CA GLU A 336 10.76 -0.75 15.61
C GLU A 336 10.61 -0.65 17.12
N THR A 337 9.38 -0.46 17.60
CA THR A 337 9.09 -0.22 19.01
C THR A 337 7.60 -0.31 19.31
N MET A 338 7.25 -0.50 20.58
CA MET A 338 5.88 -0.45 21.09
C MET A 338 5.79 0.43 22.35
N PHE A 339 4.75 1.24 22.44
CA PHE A 339 4.51 2.19 23.53
C PHE A 339 3.11 2.04 24.09
N LEU A 340 2.95 2.27 25.39
CA LEU A 340 1.65 2.58 25.99
C LEU A 340 1.44 4.10 25.93
N ILE A 341 0.39 4.54 25.26
CA ILE A 341 -0.18 5.88 25.46
C ILE A 341 -1.09 5.75 26.67
N GLU A 342 -0.56 6.11 27.84
CA GLU A 342 -1.24 5.96 29.12
C GLU A 342 -2.54 6.76 29.17
N LYS A 343 -3.57 6.13 29.73
CA LYS A 343 -4.82 6.80 30.07
C LYS A 343 -4.54 7.93 31.07
N ASP A 344 -5.21 9.07 30.85
CA ASP A 344 -5.13 10.26 31.69
C ASP A 344 -3.74 10.95 31.70
N ASP A 345 -2.80 10.52 30.84
CA ASP A 345 -1.58 11.27 30.57
C ASP A 345 -1.93 12.63 29.96
N LYS A 346 -1.25 13.69 30.42
CA LYS A 346 -1.52 15.07 29.94
C LYS A 346 -1.37 15.22 28.42
N SER A 347 -0.58 14.35 27.80
CA SER A 347 -0.35 14.35 26.36
C SER A 347 -1.08 13.21 25.62
N GLU A 348 -1.94 12.44 26.28
CA GLU A 348 -2.69 11.32 25.71
C GLU A 348 -3.41 11.72 24.41
N LEU A 349 -4.26 12.75 24.48
CA LEU A 349 -5.07 13.21 23.34
C LEU A 349 -4.20 13.61 22.15
N ASN A 350 -3.07 14.28 22.41
CA ASN A 350 -2.14 14.69 21.36
C ASN A 350 -1.41 13.47 20.77
N LYS A 351 -0.83 12.61 21.60
CA LYS A 351 -0.12 11.41 21.17
C LYS A 351 -1.01 10.48 20.34
N LEU A 352 -2.25 10.26 20.80
CA LEU A 352 -3.21 9.43 20.10
C LEU A 352 -3.73 10.11 18.83
N GLY A 353 -4.01 11.42 18.89
CA GLY A 353 -4.42 12.21 17.73
C GLY A 353 -3.39 12.18 16.61
N GLU A 354 -2.10 12.31 16.92
CA GLU A 354 -1.00 12.16 15.94
C GLU A 354 -0.84 10.73 15.44
N ALA A 355 -1.09 9.72 16.29
CA ALA A 355 -1.05 8.32 15.89
C ALA A 355 -2.20 7.93 14.94
N ARG A 356 -3.31 8.68 14.97
CA ARG A 356 -4.50 8.49 14.13
C ARG A 356 -4.57 9.55 13.01
N LYS A 357 -3.45 9.70 12.30
CA LYS A 357 -3.29 10.56 11.13
C LYS A 357 -2.60 9.82 10.00
N GLY A 358 -2.90 10.24 8.77
CA GLY A 358 -2.39 9.64 7.55
C GLY A 358 -3.45 8.77 6.90
N ILE A 359 -3.04 7.66 6.30
CA ILE A 359 -3.97 6.78 5.60
C ILE A 359 -4.46 5.69 6.53
N LEU A 360 -5.78 5.64 6.74
CA LEU A 360 -6.43 4.55 7.46
C LEU A 360 -6.40 3.27 6.61
N MET A 361 -5.74 2.23 7.11
CA MET A 361 -5.59 0.93 6.46
C MET A 361 -6.57 -0.12 7.03
N TYR A 362 -6.92 -0.01 8.31
CA TYR A 362 -7.83 -0.91 9.02
C TYR A 362 -8.54 -0.18 10.16
N ARG A 363 -9.81 -0.53 10.41
CA ARG A 363 -10.62 -0.07 11.54
C ARG A 363 -11.63 -1.13 11.95
#